data_AF-A0A2W4SI92-F1
#
_entry.id   AF-A0A2W4SI92-F1
#
_cell.length_a   1.000
_cell.length_b   1.000
_cell.length_c   1.000
_cell.angle_alpha   90.00
_cell.angle_beta   90.00
_cell.angle_gamma   90.00
#
_symmetry.space_group_name_H-M   'P 1'
#
loop_
_entity.id
_entity.type
_entity.pdbx_description
1 polymer ?
#
loop_
_entity_poly.entity_id
_entity_poly.type
_entity_poly.pdbx_seq_one_letter_code
_entity_poly.pdbx_strand_id
1 'polypeptide(L)' 'AAIVQPGGSIRDAESIARADELGLAMVFTGVRHFRH' A
#
# COMPACT_ATOMS: atom_id res chain seq x y z
N ALA A 1 -6.51 -3.53 11.93
CA ALA A 1 -6.72 -3.97 10.53
C ALA A 1 -5.45 -3.66 9.72
N ALA A 2 -5.26 -4.28 8.56
CA ALA A 2 -4.04 -4.12 7.77
C ALA A 2 -4.32 -4.19 6.25
N ILE A 3 -3.43 -3.60 5.45
CA ILE A 3 -3.48 -3.58 3.98
C ILE A 3 -2.15 -4.10 3.42
N VAL A 4 -2.22 -4.92 2.37
CA VAL A 4 -1.06 -5.40 1.61
C VAL A 4 -1.19 -4.93 0.18
N GLN A 5 -0.15 -4.30 -0.37
CA GLN A 5 -0.15 -3.84 -1.75
C GLN A 5 1.24 -3.95 -2.41
N PRO A 6 1.35 -3.92 -3.75
CA PRO A 6 2.64 -4.02 -4.42
C PRO A 6 3.58 -2.83 -4.18
N GLY A 7 3.03 -1.61 -4.12
CA GLY A 7 3.80 -0.38 -4.21
C GLY A 7 4.30 -0.11 -5.65
N GLY A 8 5.21 0.86 -5.76
CA GLY A 8 5.75 1.35 -7.03
C GLY A 8 4.95 2.48 -7.66
N SER A 9 4.09 3.16 -6.90
CA SER A 9 3.44 4.39 -7.33
C SER A 9 4.33 5.59 -6.98
N ILE A 10 4.35 6.60 -7.85
CA ILE A 10 4.93 7.92 -7.52
C ILE A 10 4.24 8.53 -6.28
N ARG A 11 3.00 8.10 -6.00
CA ARG A 11 2.16 8.59 -4.90
C ARG A 11 2.06 7.61 -3.72
N ASP A 12 3.00 6.67 -3.58
CA ASP A 12 2.99 5.75 -2.44
C ASP A 12 3.07 6.51 -1.09
N ALA A 13 3.79 7.64 -1.05
CA ALA A 13 3.87 8.49 0.15
C ALA A 13 2.50 8.97 0.66
N GLU A 14 1.60 9.39 -0.25
CA GLU A 14 0.24 9.80 0.11
C GLU A 14 -0.58 8.63 0.65
N SER A 15 -0.39 7.43 0.08
CA SER A 15 -1.11 6.22 0.50
C SER A 15 -0.68 5.77 1.90
N ILE A 16 0.62 5.86 2.21
CA ILE A 16 1.18 5.55 3.53
C ILE A 16 0.65 6.53 4.56
N ALA A 17 0.73 7.84 4.30
CA ALA A 17 0.24 8.86 5.22
C ALA A 17 -1.22 8.64 5.59
N ARG A 18 -2.05 8.26 4.61
CA ARG A 18 -3.46 7.96 4.86
C ARG A 18 -3.67 6.70 5.71
N ALA A 19 -2.84 5.68 5.55
CA ALA A 19 -2.91 4.48 6.38
C ALA A 19 -2.49 4.77 7.84
N ASP A 20 -1.47 5.61 8.02
CA ASP A 20 -1.00 6.05 9.34
C ASP A 20 -2.07 6.85 10.09
N GLU A 21 -2.75 7.80 9.42
CA GLU A 21 -3.87 8.57 9.97
C GLU A 21 -5.02 7.66 10.48
N LEU A 22 -5.21 6.51 9.83
CA LEU A 22 -6.24 5.53 10.18
C LEU A 22 -5.74 4.47 11.16
N GLY A 23 -4.47 4.52 11.57
CA GLY A 23 -3.85 3.52 12.44
C GLY A 23 -3.79 2.12 11.82
N LEU A 24 -3.65 2.04 10.50
CA LEU A 24 -3.61 0.78 9.74
C LEU A 24 -2.16 0.38 9.46
N ALA A 25 -1.84 -0.89 9.67
CA ALA A 25 -0.57 -1.43 9.19
C ALA A 25 -0.62 -1.60 7.66
N MET A 26 0.37 -1.07 6.95
CA MET A 26 0.55 -1.24 5.51
C MET A 26 1.84 -2.01 5.21
N VAL A 27 1.76 -3.02 4.33
CA VAL A 27 2.92 -3.81 3.90
C VAL A 27 3.04 -3.80 2.38
N PHE A 28 4.26 -3.59 1.88
CA PHE A 28 4.59 -3.65 0.46
C PHE A 28 5.09 -5.05 0.06
N THR A 29 4.57 -5.59 -1.04
CA THR A 29 5.02 -6.89 -1.59
C THR A 29 6.06 -6.75 -2.70
N GLY A 30 6.11 -5.60 -3.40
CA GLY A 30 6.92 -5.42 -4.60
C GLY A 30 6.46 -6.24 -5.82
N VAL A 31 5.36 -6.99 -5.72
CA VAL A 31 4.89 -7.92 -6.77
C VAL A 31 3.44 -7.63 -7.13
N ARG A 32 3.16 -7.48 -8.44
CA ARG A 32 1.81 -7.30 -8.98
C ARG A 32 1.27 -8.62 -9.51
N HIS A 33 0.00 -8.90 -9.21
CA HIS A 33 -0.70 -10.10 -9.69
C HIS A 33 -1.86 -9.69 -10.59
N PHE A 34 -1.56 -9.23 -11.81
CA PHE A 34 -2.60 -8.94 -12.80
C PHE A 34 -3.20 -10.25 -13.33
N ARG A 35 -4.52 -10.30 -13.46
CA ARG A 35 -5.27 -11.36 -14.12
C ARG A 35 -6.35 -10.68 -14.96
N HIS A 36 -6.35 -10.97 -16.26
CA HIS A 36 -7.32 -10.45 -17.22
C HIS A 36 -8.64 -11.22 -17.15
#